data_AF-A0A7S2IXQ5-F1
#
_entry.id   AF-A0A7S2IXQ5-F1
#
_cell.length_a   1.000
_cell.length_b   1.000
_cell.length_c   1.000
_cell.angle_alpha   90.00
_cell.angle_beta   90.00
_cell.angle_gamma   90.00
#
_symmetry.space_group_name_H-M   'P 1'
#
loop_
_entity.id
_entity.type
_entity.pdbx_description
1 polymer ?
#
loop_
_entity_poly.entity_id
_entity_poly.type
_entity_poly.pdbx_seq_one_letter_code
_entity_poly.pdbx_strand_id
1 'polypeptide(L)'
;KKHIVHMSLPLGVSITVLRWDNYLDLRIKMPAQPGQDGSCGNFNGNPTDDTTEAIQARIGAQVGPGELLFKRRAPVEWTQEESQLLDQCPAHKRKRAEQECAVQLRGRHMQNANKACLINICYGDNEHALKFAKSLGI
;
A
#
# COMPACT_ATOMS: atom_id res chain seq x y z
N LYS A 1 -5.09 19.67 -0.19
CA LYS A 1 -5.75 20.25 -1.38
C LYS A 1 -5.73 19.21 -2.51
N LYS A 2 -6.88 18.94 -3.15
CA LYS A 2 -6.95 17.95 -4.25
C LYS A 2 -6.39 18.53 -5.55
N HIS A 3 -5.44 17.85 -6.15
CA HIS A 3 -4.91 18.14 -7.48
C HIS A 3 -5.25 16.98 -8.42
N ILE A 4 -5.77 17.28 -9.61
CA ILE A 4 -6.16 16.25 -10.58
C ILE A 4 -5.27 16.40 -11.81
N VAL A 5 -4.67 15.29 -12.23
CA VAL A 5 -3.85 15.21 -13.45
C VAL A 5 -4.47 14.18 -14.38
N HIS A 6 -4.69 14.57 -15.64
CA HIS A 6 -5.15 13.68 -16.70
C HIS A 6 -3.98 13.38 -17.64
N MET A 7 -3.79 12.12 -17.97
CA MET A 7 -2.75 11.66 -18.89
C MET A 7 -3.37 10.77 -19.96
N SER A 8 -3.07 11.08 -21.21
CA SER A 8 -3.34 10.22 -22.36
C SER A 8 -2.02 9.65 -22.85
N LEU A 9 -1.89 8.33 -22.76
CA LEU A 9 -0.70 7.60 -23.13
C LEU A 9 -0.96 6.77 -24.40
N PRO A 10 0.08 6.28 -25.08
CA PRO A 10 -0.08 5.35 -26.20
C PRO A 10 -0.92 4.11 -25.84
N LEU A 11 -1.33 3.36 -26.88
CA LEU A 11 -2.06 2.10 -26.75
C LEU A 11 -3.44 2.21 -26.06
N GLY A 12 -4.04 3.42 -26.08
CA GLY A 12 -5.37 3.66 -25.54
C GLY A 12 -5.42 3.74 -24.01
N VAL A 13 -4.27 3.92 -23.34
CA VAL A 13 -4.20 4.05 -21.89
C VAL A 13 -4.55 5.49 -21.49
N SER A 14 -5.56 5.64 -20.65
CA SER A 14 -5.97 6.91 -20.05
C SER A 14 -5.88 6.81 -18.53
N ILE A 15 -5.17 7.75 -17.89
CA ILE A 15 -4.96 7.76 -16.45
C ILE A 15 -5.47 9.08 -15.88
N THR A 16 -6.24 8.99 -14.80
CA THR A 16 -6.55 10.15 -13.94
C THR A 16 -5.90 9.92 -12.59
N VAL A 17 -4.99 10.82 -12.22
CA VAL A 17 -4.33 10.84 -10.92
C VAL A 17 -5.05 11.85 -10.04
N LEU A 18 -5.60 11.38 -8.93
CA LEU A 18 -6.15 12.20 -7.87
C LEU A 18 -5.08 12.32 -6.79
N ARG A 19 -4.37 13.44 -6.79
CA ARG A 19 -3.33 13.70 -5.81
C ARG A 19 -3.89 14.46 -4.62
N TRP A 20 -3.85 13.81 -3.47
CA TRP A 20 -4.14 14.40 -2.16
C TRP A 20 -2.83 14.79 -1.47
N ASP A 21 -2.92 15.37 -0.27
CA ASP A 21 -1.71 15.82 0.45
C ASP A 21 -0.87 14.64 0.95
N ASN A 22 -1.47 13.46 1.12
CA ASN A 22 -0.87 12.31 1.79
C ASN A 22 -1.07 10.97 1.06
N TYR A 23 -1.86 10.92 0.00
CA TYR A 23 -2.10 9.71 -0.79
C TYR A 23 -2.47 10.07 -2.23
N LEU A 24 -2.47 9.07 -3.10
CA LEU A 24 -2.85 9.17 -4.50
C LEU A 24 -3.95 8.15 -4.76
N ASP A 25 -4.99 8.54 -5.48
CA ASP A 25 -5.88 7.59 -6.15
C ASP A 25 -5.63 7.63 -7.65
N LEU A 26 -5.76 6.47 -8.28
CA LEU A 26 -5.55 6.32 -9.71
C LEU A 26 -6.82 5.71 -10.32
N ARG A 27 -7.31 6.32 -11.39
CA ARG A 27 -8.28 5.68 -12.29
C ARG A 27 -7.59 5.42 -13.62
N ILE A 28 -7.44 4.15 -13.96
CA ILE A 28 -6.84 3.70 -15.20
C ILE A 28 -7.94 3.12 -16.08
N LYS A 29 -8.02 3.58 -17.33
CA LYS A 29 -8.84 2.99 -18.38
C LYS A 29 -7.92 2.58 -19.52
N MET A 30 -7.92 1.29 -19.85
CA MET A 30 -7.05 0.74 -20.88
C MET A 30 -7.64 -0.57 -21.42
N PRO A 31 -7.30 -0.97 -22.66
CA PRO A 31 -7.45 -2.36 -23.10
C PRO A 31 -6.35 -3.23 -22.47
N ALA A 32 -6.58 -4.55 -22.42
CA ALA A 32 -5.56 -5.51 -21.98
C ALA A 32 -4.32 -5.42 -22.87
N GLN A 33 -3.14 -5.39 -22.24
CA GLN A 33 -1.86 -5.28 -22.94
C GLN A 33 -1.09 -6.60 -22.86
N PRO A 34 -0.28 -6.93 -23.88
CA PRO A 34 0.63 -8.08 -23.81
C PRO A 34 1.59 -7.96 -22.61
N GLY A 35 1.63 -8.99 -21.76
CA GLY A 35 2.53 -9.04 -20.60
C GLY A 35 2.16 -8.09 -19.46
N GLN A 36 0.93 -7.56 -19.43
CA GLN A 36 0.46 -6.72 -18.34
C GLN A 36 0.44 -7.47 -17.01
N ASP A 37 1.13 -6.93 -16.01
CA ASP A 37 1.07 -7.36 -14.60
C ASP A 37 1.56 -6.22 -13.70
N GLY A 38 1.30 -6.32 -12.40
CA GLY A 38 1.70 -5.30 -11.44
C GLY A 38 0.95 -5.38 -10.13
N SER A 39 1.12 -4.37 -9.27
CA SER A 39 0.42 -4.29 -7.99
C SER A 39 -1.11 -4.19 -8.12
N CYS A 40 -1.63 -3.86 -9.30
CA CYS A 40 -3.07 -3.84 -9.60
C CYS A 40 -3.55 -5.08 -10.37
N GLY A 41 -2.70 -6.09 -10.54
CA GLY A 41 -3.01 -7.34 -11.22
C GLY A 41 -2.64 -7.41 -12.71
N ASN A 42 -2.95 -8.54 -13.32
CA ASN A 42 -2.58 -8.86 -14.71
C ASN A 42 -3.71 -8.62 -15.75
N PHE A 43 -4.90 -8.22 -15.27
CA PHE A 43 -6.06 -7.89 -16.10
C PHE A 43 -6.57 -9.03 -17.01
N ASN A 44 -6.43 -10.29 -16.58
CA ASN A 44 -6.94 -11.47 -17.29
C ASN A 44 -8.42 -11.82 -17.01
N GLY A 45 -9.10 -11.04 -16.17
CA GLY A 45 -10.49 -11.27 -15.75
C GLY A 45 -10.68 -12.24 -14.58
N ASN A 46 -9.59 -12.74 -13.98
CA ASN A 46 -9.59 -13.63 -12.82
C ASN A 46 -9.07 -12.92 -11.55
N PRO A 47 -9.96 -12.39 -10.70
CA PRO A 47 -9.52 -11.68 -9.49
C PRO A 47 -8.87 -12.60 -8.45
N THR A 48 -9.00 -13.93 -8.56
CA THR A 48 -8.44 -14.86 -7.56
C THR A 48 -6.92 -14.94 -7.62
N ASP A 49 -6.33 -14.58 -8.76
CA ASP A 49 -4.87 -14.50 -8.90
C ASP A 49 -4.32 -13.09 -8.63
N ASP A 50 -5.15 -12.09 -8.37
CA ASP A 50 -4.71 -10.72 -8.04
C ASP A 50 -4.59 -10.47 -6.52
N THR A 51 -4.46 -11.54 -5.73
CA THR A 51 -4.07 -11.42 -4.32
C THR A 51 -2.62 -10.97 -4.20
N THR A 52 -2.25 -10.33 -3.08
CA THR A 52 -0.88 -9.86 -2.87
C THR A 52 0.12 -11.00 -2.97
N GLU A 53 -0.17 -12.17 -2.42
CA GLU A 53 0.70 -13.34 -2.47
C GLU A 53 0.86 -13.88 -3.89
N ALA A 54 -0.24 -13.94 -4.65
CA ALA A 54 -0.19 -14.42 -6.03
C ALA A 54 0.58 -13.45 -6.93
N ILE A 55 0.38 -12.14 -6.78
CA ILE A 55 1.18 -11.12 -7.47
C ILE A 55 2.65 -11.26 -7.10
N GLN A 56 2.98 -11.35 -5.80
CA GLN A 56 4.36 -11.51 -5.34
C GLN A 56 5.02 -12.78 -5.87
N ALA A 57 4.26 -13.88 -6.00
CA ALA A 57 4.76 -15.12 -6.58
C ALA A 57 5.06 -14.99 -8.08
N ARG A 58 4.30 -14.17 -8.82
CA ARG A 58 4.50 -13.96 -10.26
C ARG A 58 5.65 -12.98 -10.56
N ILE A 59 5.64 -11.82 -9.92
CA ILE A 59 6.50 -10.68 -10.30
C ILE A 59 7.42 -10.20 -9.17
N GLY A 60 7.35 -10.81 -8.00
CA GLY A 60 8.10 -10.40 -6.81
C GLY A 60 7.42 -9.32 -5.98
N ALA A 61 8.00 -9.01 -4.82
CA ALA A 61 7.44 -8.04 -3.87
C ALA A 61 7.78 -6.58 -4.17
N GLN A 62 8.72 -6.33 -5.06
CA GLN A 62 9.16 -4.99 -5.41
C GLN A 62 9.53 -4.93 -6.88
N VAL A 63 9.46 -3.73 -7.47
CA VAL A 63 9.90 -3.46 -8.84
C VAL A 63 11.33 -3.96 -9.04
N GLY A 64 11.58 -4.72 -10.11
CA GLY A 64 12.89 -5.29 -10.41
C GLY A 64 13.95 -4.20 -10.67
N PRO A 65 15.27 -4.48 -10.48
CA PRO A 65 16.32 -3.48 -10.69
C PRO A 65 16.32 -2.84 -12.09
N GLY A 66 15.94 -3.59 -13.13
CA GLY A 66 15.88 -3.09 -14.52
C GLY A 66 14.65 -2.24 -14.84
N GLU A 67 13.65 -2.22 -13.96
CA GLU A 67 12.38 -1.49 -14.14
C GLU A 67 12.26 -0.31 -13.16
N LEU A 68 13.20 -0.20 -12.22
CA LEU A 68 13.19 0.82 -11.20
C LEU A 68 13.56 2.19 -11.81
N LEU A 69 12.58 3.09 -11.88
CA LEU A 69 12.79 4.46 -12.37
C LEU A 69 13.60 5.34 -11.40
N PHE A 70 13.78 4.90 -10.16
CA PHE A 70 14.52 5.62 -9.12
C PHE A 70 15.99 5.19 -9.09
N LYS A 71 16.89 6.15 -8.83
CA LYS A 71 18.34 5.89 -8.70
C LYS A 71 18.67 4.88 -7.58
N ARG A 72 17.81 4.77 -6.57
CA ARG A 72 18.00 3.91 -5.41
C ARG A 72 16.66 3.29 -5.04
N ARG A 73 16.72 2.06 -4.54
CA ARG A 73 15.59 1.35 -3.95
C ARG A 73 15.28 1.95 -2.58
N ALA A 74 14.01 2.20 -2.30
CA ALA A 74 13.58 2.56 -0.97
C ALA A 74 13.78 1.34 -0.04
N PRO A 75 14.40 1.51 1.15
CA PRO A 75 14.46 0.43 2.12
C PRO A 75 13.04 0.04 2.53
N VAL A 76 12.79 -1.26 2.65
CA VAL A 76 11.53 -1.80 3.17
C VAL A 76 11.85 -2.37 4.53
N GLU A 77 11.88 -1.48 5.51
CA GLU A 77 12.27 -1.77 6.89
C GLU A 77 11.26 -1.13 7.83
N TRP A 78 10.99 -1.83 8.93
CA TRP A 78 10.20 -1.27 10.02
C TRP A 78 11.05 -0.25 10.79
N THR A 79 10.61 0.99 10.80
CA THR A 79 11.37 2.13 11.32
C THR A 79 11.23 2.27 12.84
N GLN A 80 12.12 3.06 13.43
CA GLN A 80 12.03 3.41 14.86
C GLN A 80 10.77 4.25 15.13
N GLU A 81 10.44 5.16 14.21
CA GLU A 81 9.26 6.01 14.26
C GLU A 81 7.97 5.18 14.24
N GLU A 82 7.88 4.17 13.37
CA GLU A 82 6.75 3.23 13.34
C GLU A 82 6.65 2.40 14.63
N SER A 83 7.78 2.01 15.22
CA SER A 83 7.82 1.33 16.51
C SER A 83 7.24 2.21 17.62
N GLN A 84 7.73 3.45 17.72
CA GLN A 84 7.25 4.42 18.70
C GLN A 84 5.77 4.73 18.51
N LEU A 85 5.34 4.87 17.26
CA LEU A 85 3.93 5.08 16.94
C LEU A 85 3.10 3.90 17.44
N LEU A 86 3.50 2.65 17.20
CA LEU A 86 2.77 1.49 17.71
C LEU A 86 2.77 1.41 19.25
N ASP A 87 3.82 1.86 19.92
CA ASP A 87 3.90 1.91 21.39
C ASP A 87 2.98 2.98 22.01
N GLN A 88 2.73 4.07 21.28
CA GLN A 88 1.77 5.09 21.67
C GLN A 88 0.30 4.65 21.45
N CYS A 89 0.07 3.48 20.85
CA CYS A 89 -1.29 3.02 20.58
C CYS A 89 -1.99 2.65 21.90
N PRO A 90 -3.17 3.24 22.20
CA PRO A 90 -3.89 2.95 23.45
C PRO A 90 -4.12 1.45 23.65
N ALA A 91 -3.88 0.95 24.87
CA ALA A 91 -3.85 -0.48 25.16
C ALA A 91 -5.09 -1.26 24.67
N HIS A 92 -6.30 -0.68 24.84
CA HIS A 92 -7.54 -1.31 24.35
C HIS A 92 -7.60 -1.41 22.82
N LYS A 93 -7.10 -0.38 22.11
CA LYS A 93 -7.01 -0.34 20.64
C LYS A 93 -5.95 -1.31 20.14
N ARG A 94 -4.80 -1.37 20.80
CA ARG A 94 -3.71 -2.31 20.47
C ARG A 94 -4.17 -3.76 20.61
N LYS A 95 -4.86 -4.09 21.70
CA LYS A 95 -5.43 -5.43 21.91
C LYS A 95 -6.46 -5.80 20.83
N ARG A 96 -7.34 -4.85 20.46
CA ARG A 96 -8.28 -5.02 19.35
C ARG A 96 -7.54 -5.24 18.03
N ALA A 97 -6.50 -4.43 17.77
CA ALA A 97 -5.70 -4.52 16.55
C ALA A 97 -5.01 -5.88 16.44
N GLU A 98 -4.40 -6.39 17.51
CA GLU A 98 -3.77 -7.72 17.54
C GLU A 98 -4.78 -8.83 17.21
N GLN A 99 -5.99 -8.77 17.78
CA GLN A 99 -7.06 -9.74 17.51
C GLN A 99 -7.56 -9.67 16.07
N GLU A 100 -7.89 -8.47 15.58
CA GLU A 100 -8.44 -8.29 14.24
C GLU A 100 -7.40 -8.61 13.16
N CYS A 101 -6.16 -8.14 13.32
CA CYS A 101 -5.09 -8.40 12.36
C CYS A 101 -4.73 -9.89 12.29
N ALA A 102 -4.79 -10.63 13.41
CA ALA A 102 -4.58 -12.08 13.39
C ALA A 102 -5.66 -12.83 12.58
N VAL A 103 -6.88 -12.28 12.50
CA VAL A 103 -7.99 -12.86 11.71
C VAL A 103 -7.92 -12.42 10.25
N GLN A 104 -7.61 -11.15 10.00
CA GLN A 104 -7.59 -10.55 8.66
C GLN A 104 -6.37 -10.97 7.85
N LEU A 105 -5.19 -11.02 8.48
CA LEU A 105 -3.97 -11.44 7.82
C LEU A 105 -3.93 -12.97 7.79
N ARG A 106 -3.96 -13.55 6.58
CA ARG A 106 -3.82 -15.00 6.37
C ARG A 106 -2.48 -15.31 5.72
N GLY A 107 -2.05 -16.56 5.81
CA GLY A 107 -0.85 -17.03 5.10
C GLY A 107 0.44 -16.30 5.53
N ARG A 108 1.28 -15.93 4.57
CA ARG A 108 2.59 -15.29 4.83
C ARG A 108 2.46 -13.89 5.42
N HIS A 109 1.31 -13.22 5.30
CA HIS A 109 1.07 -11.90 5.88
C HIS A 109 1.03 -11.90 7.42
N MET A 110 0.79 -13.04 8.06
CA MET A 110 0.88 -13.15 9.53
C MET A 110 2.31 -12.94 10.05
N GLN A 111 3.33 -13.23 9.22
CA GLN A 111 4.74 -13.05 9.55
C GLN A 111 5.26 -11.67 9.13
N ASN A 112 4.39 -10.78 8.65
CA ASN A 112 4.80 -9.50 8.10
C ASN A 112 5.51 -8.69 9.20
N ALA A 113 6.82 -8.52 9.06
CA ALA A 113 7.66 -7.74 9.98
C ALA A 113 7.13 -6.31 10.14
N ASN A 114 6.41 -5.81 9.14
CA ASN A 114 6.10 -4.40 9.00
C ASN A 114 4.79 -3.97 9.69
N LYS A 115 4.20 -4.76 10.61
CA LYS A 115 3.07 -4.46 11.53
C LYS A 115 2.01 -3.44 11.04
N ALA A 116 1.79 -3.35 9.74
CA ALA A 116 1.08 -2.22 9.11
C ALA A 116 -0.40 -2.27 9.45
N CYS A 117 -0.95 -3.48 9.54
CA CYS A 117 -2.32 -3.69 10.02
C CYS A 117 -2.52 -3.13 11.44
N LEU A 118 -1.55 -3.33 12.34
CA LEU A 118 -1.64 -2.80 13.70
C LEU A 118 -1.65 -1.27 13.69
N ILE A 119 -0.74 -0.64 12.94
CA ILE A 119 -0.74 0.82 12.76
C ILE A 119 -2.07 1.30 12.17
N ASN A 120 -2.62 0.60 11.18
CA ASN A 120 -3.86 0.99 10.53
C ASN A 120 -5.06 0.95 11.50
N ILE A 121 -5.19 -0.06 12.35
CA ILE A 121 -6.28 -0.08 13.35
C ILE A 121 -6.03 0.95 14.45
N CYS A 122 -4.76 1.14 14.84
CA CYS A 122 -4.40 2.14 15.84
C CYS A 122 -4.71 3.57 15.36
N TYR A 123 -4.40 3.91 14.10
CA TYR A 123 -4.33 5.29 13.60
C TYR A 123 -5.02 5.56 12.25
N GLY A 124 -5.45 4.55 11.52
CA GLY A 124 -6.06 4.67 10.18
C GLY A 124 -7.52 5.12 10.19
N ASP A 125 -8.28 4.85 11.25
CA ASP A 125 -9.69 5.24 11.37
C ASP A 125 -9.91 6.74 11.62
N ASN A 126 -8.85 7.54 11.72
CA ASN A 126 -8.97 8.94 12.13
C ASN A 126 -8.11 9.83 11.23
N GLU A 127 -8.75 10.66 10.40
CA GLU A 127 -8.06 11.67 9.56
C GLU A 127 -7.10 12.55 10.38
N HIS A 128 -7.38 12.76 11.67
CA HIS A 128 -6.49 13.46 12.59
C HIS A 128 -5.31 12.63 13.10
N ALA A 129 -5.46 11.30 13.26
CA ALA A 129 -4.40 10.44 13.78
C ALA A 129 -3.26 10.25 12.77
N LEU A 130 -3.55 10.19 11.47
CA LEU A 130 -2.50 10.19 10.45
C LEU A 130 -1.70 11.52 10.42
N LYS A 131 -2.37 12.64 10.71
CA LYS A 131 -1.75 13.98 10.80
C LYS A 131 -0.94 14.14 12.09
N PHE A 132 -1.41 13.58 13.20
CA PHE A 132 -0.72 13.52 14.49
C PHE A 132 0.50 12.58 14.44
N ALA A 133 0.37 11.38 13.86
CA ALA A 133 1.47 10.46 13.64
C ALA A 133 2.57 11.05 12.75
N LYS A 134 2.21 11.83 11.73
CA LYS A 134 3.15 12.56 10.87
C LYS A 134 3.85 13.73 11.56
N SER A 135 3.29 14.26 12.64
CA SER A 135 3.89 15.36 13.41
C SER A 135 4.59 14.89 14.68
N LEU A 136 4.52 13.60 15.04
CA LEU A 136 5.06 13.05 16.30
C LEU A 136 4.64 13.78 17.59
N GLY A 137 3.72 14.75 17.52
CA GLY A 137 3.53 15.69 18.63
C GLY A 137 4.82 16.42 19.03
N ILE A 138 5.71 16.70 18.06
CA ILE A 138 6.83 17.65 18.17
C ILE A 138 6.48 18.90 17.37
#